data_AF-A0A482W1D0-F1
#
_entry.id   AF-A0A482W1D0-F1
#
_cell.length_a   1.000
_cell.length_b   1.000
_cell.length_c   1.000
_cell.angle_alpha   90.00
_cell.angle_beta   90.00
_cell.angle_gamma   90.00
#
_symmetry.space_group_name_H-M   'P 1'
#
loop_
_entity.id
_entity.type
_entity.pdbx_description
1 polymer ?
#
loop_
_entity_poly.entity_id
_entity_poly.type
_entity_poly.pdbx_seq_one_letter_code
_entity_poly.pdbx_strand_id
1 'polypeptide(L)'
;DLFQPRNAHQRKLIQSNLTAWKLFFWIFLFFATGSVFFWSSYPILDKTVKDYRLPFFAWYPYNFKISPQYELTYFYQVVAIIYVATVNNNIDTLIAALNMYIGAQFDILCDDVKNLQDDENDSEGFNTRLKSCIHHHREILK
;
A
#
# COMPACT_ATOMS: atom_id res chain seq x y z
N ASP A 1 20.44 3.28 -15.04
CA ASP A 1 21.05 2.27 -14.16
C ASP A 1 21.44 2.73 -12.76
N LEU A 2 21.24 4.00 -12.36
CA LEU A 2 21.64 4.49 -11.02
C LEU A 2 20.89 3.80 -9.86
N PHE A 3 19.61 3.47 -10.04
CA PHE A 3 18.73 2.92 -9.00
C PHE A 3 18.59 1.39 -9.04
N GLN A 4 19.36 0.70 -9.90
CA GLN A 4 19.27 -0.75 -10.03
C GLN A 4 20.16 -1.45 -8.99
N PRO A 5 19.70 -2.54 -8.37
CA PRO A 5 20.51 -3.32 -7.46
C PRO A 5 21.68 -3.98 -8.22
N ARG A 6 22.90 -3.70 -7.75
CA ARG A 6 24.17 -4.15 -8.34
C ARG A 6 24.59 -5.53 -7.83
N ASN A 7 24.25 -5.83 -6.56
CA ASN A 7 24.73 -7.04 -5.88
C ASN A 7 23.61 -8.05 -5.56
N ALA A 8 23.96 -9.33 -5.44
CA ALA A 8 23.03 -10.38 -5.02
C ALA A 8 22.44 -10.12 -3.62
N HIS A 9 23.23 -9.51 -2.74
CA HIS A 9 22.80 -9.05 -1.41
C HIS A 9 21.66 -8.02 -1.51
N GLN A 10 21.84 -6.98 -2.33
CA GLN A 10 20.84 -5.93 -2.56
C GLN A 10 19.53 -6.47 -3.15
N ARG A 11 19.62 -7.43 -4.09
CA ARG A 11 18.45 -8.11 -4.65
C ARG A 11 17.68 -8.91 -3.60
N LYS A 12 18.39 -9.64 -2.73
CA LYS A 12 17.77 -10.41 -1.64
C LYS A 12 17.04 -9.49 -0.66
N LEU A 13 17.61 -8.32 -0.35
CA LEU A 13 17.02 -7.32 0.55
C LEU A 13 15.71 -6.77 -0.04
N ILE A 14 15.72 -6.37 -1.31
CA ILE A 14 14.51 -5.93 -2.04
C ILE A 14 13.45 -7.03 -2.08
N GLN A 15 13.84 -8.29 -2.31
CA GLN A 15 12.89 -9.39 -2.43
C GLN A 15 12.22 -9.75 -1.09
N SER A 16 12.95 -9.66 0.03
CA SER A 16 12.37 -9.79 1.37
C SER A 16 11.32 -8.70 1.62
N ASN A 17 11.66 -7.45 1.29
CA ASN A 17 10.76 -6.31 1.44
C ASN A 17 9.50 -6.44 0.57
N LEU A 18 9.65 -6.89 -0.69
CA LEU A 18 8.51 -7.15 -1.58
C LEU A 18 7.58 -8.26 -1.06
N THR A 19 8.16 -9.28 -0.42
CA THR A 19 7.38 -10.37 0.17
C THR A 19 6.58 -9.87 1.38
N ALA A 20 7.20 -9.06 2.24
CA ALA A 20 6.51 -8.39 3.35
C ALA A 20 5.39 -7.46 2.84
N TRP A 21 5.64 -6.66 1.80
CA TRP A 21 4.63 -5.81 1.19
C TRP A 21 3.44 -6.61 0.62
N LYS A 22 3.69 -7.71 -0.10
CA LYS A 22 2.61 -8.59 -0.56
C LYS A 22 1.81 -9.18 0.60
N LEU A 23 2.49 -9.58 1.68
CA LEU A 23 1.83 -10.08 2.87
C LEU A 23 0.92 -9.01 3.49
N PHE A 24 1.41 -7.77 3.65
CA PHE A 24 0.59 -6.67 4.15
C PHE A 24 -0.64 -6.43 3.27
N PHE A 25 -0.47 -6.39 1.94
CA PHE A 25 -1.58 -6.23 1.00
C PHE A 25 -2.67 -7.29 1.20
N TRP A 26 -2.28 -8.57 1.26
CA TRP A 26 -3.24 -9.67 1.44
C TRP A 26 -3.92 -9.65 2.81
N ILE A 27 -3.20 -9.28 3.87
CA ILE A 27 -3.76 -9.12 5.21
C ILE A 27 -4.79 -7.98 5.21
N PHE A 28 -4.44 -6.79 4.71
CA PHE A 28 -5.35 -5.66 4.64
C PHE A 28 -6.60 -6.00 3.81
N LEU A 29 -6.43 -6.72 2.71
CA LEU A 29 -7.55 -7.15 1.88
C LEU A 29 -8.48 -8.13 2.61
N PHE A 30 -7.92 -9.11 3.32
CA PHE A 30 -8.70 -10.07 4.11
C PHE A 30 -9.48 -9.38 5.24
N PHE A 31 -8.84 -8.48 5.99
CA PHE A 31 -9.52 -7.73 7.04
C PHE A 31 -10.60 -6.81 6.49
N ALA A 32 -10.32 -6.06 5.41
CA ALA A 32 -11.28 -5.16 4.80
C ALA A 32 -12.51 -5.92 4.27
N THR A 33 -12.31 -7.02 3.55
CA THR A 33 -13.42 -7.85 3.04
C THR A 33 -14.23 -8.49 4.17
N GLY A 34 -13.57 -8.99 5.22
CA GLY A 34 -14.23 -9.48 6.42
C GLY A 34 -15.09 -8.40 7.09
N SER A 35 -14.54 -7.21 7.29
CA SER A 35 -15.26 -6.07 7.89
C SER A 35 -16.49 -5.67 7.07
N VAL A 36 -16.36 -5.53 5.74
CA VAL A 36 -17.50 -5.18 4.87
C VAL A 36 -18.57 -6.28 4.89
N PHE A 37 -18.17 -7.56 4.91
CA PHE A 37 -19.11 -8.68 5.01
C PHE A 37 -19.90 -8.64 6.32
N PHE A 38 -19.20 -8.51 7.46
CA PHE A 38 -19.86 -8.42 8.76
C PHE A 38 -20.81 -7.23 8.83
N TRP A 39 -20.38 -6.05 8.37
CA TRP A 39 -21.21 -4.85 8.34
C TRP A 39 -22.47 -5.00 7.47
N SER A 40 -22.32 -5.57 6.28
CA SER A 40 -23.45 -5.79 5.38
C SER A 40 -24.41 -6.82 5.94
N SER A 41 -23.92 -7.90 6.57
CA SER A 41 -24.77 -8.92 7.16
C SER A 41 -25.49 -8.47 8.45
N TYR A 42 -24.97 -7.48 9.17
CA TYR A 42 -25.48 -7.08 10.50
C TYR A 42 -26.98 -6.72 10.52
N PRO A 43 -27.51 -5.85 9.63
CA PRO A 43 -28.94 -5.54 9.59
C PRO A 43 -29.83 -6.76 9.29
N ILE A 44 -29.30 -7.72 8.51
CA ILE A 44 -30.01 -8.95 8.14
C ILE A 44 -30.11 -9.88 9.36
N LEU A 45 -29.01 -10.07 10.09
CA LEU A 45 -28.94 -10.91 11.28
C LEU A 45 -29.80 -10.36 12.43
N ASP A 46 -29.83 -9.03 12.58
CA ASP A 46 -30.63 -8.33 13.59
C ASP A 46 -32.12 -8.18 13.21
N LYS A 47 -32.53 -8.70 12.04
CA LYS A 47 -33.90 -8.60 11.47
C LYS A 47 -34.41 -7.17 11.25
N THR A 48 -33.57 -6.15 11.44
CA THR A 48 -33.89 -4.73 11.27
C THR A 48 -34.06 -4.31 9.81
N VAL A 49 -33.77 -5.20 8.86
CA VAL A 49 -34.21 -5.06 7.46
C VAL A 49 -35.73 -4.90 7.35
N LYS A 50 -36.52 -5.50 8.25
CA LYS A 50 -37.98 -5.31 8.28
C LYS A 50 -38.41 -3.88 8.58
N ASP A 51 -37.54 -3.10 9.24
CA ASP A 51 -37.74 -1.68 9.54
C ASP A 51 -37.13 -0.77 8.46
N TYR A 52 -36.74 -1.34 7.31
CA TYR A 52 -36.06 -0.66 6.21
C TYR A 52 -34.73 0.00 6.64
N ARG A 53 -33.99 -0.65 7.55
CA ARG A 53 -32.69 -0.17 8.01
C ARG A 53 -31.60 -0.46 6.96
N LEU A 54 -31.10 0.60 6.34
CA LEU A 54 -29.96 0.53 5.42
C LEU A 54 -28.64 0.25 6.19
N PRO A 55 -27.62 -0.36 5.52
CA PRO A 55 -26.29 -0.57 6.10
C PRO A 55 -25.65 0.72 6.62
N PHE A 56 -25.82 1.82 5.89
CA PHE A 56 -25.36 3.15 6.27
C PHE A 56 -26.54 4.11 6.40
N PHE A 57 -26.54 4.88 7.48
CA PHE A 57 -27.50 5.94 7.66
C PHE A 57 -27.17 7.08 6.69
N ALA A 58 -28.03 7.26 5.70
CA ALA A 58 -27.92 8.33 4.72
C ALA A 58 -29.31 8.87 4.38
N TRP A 59 -29.38 10.18 4.14
CA TRP A 59 -30.59 10.81 3.65
C TRP A 59 -30.64 10.70 2.12
N TYR A 60 -31.77 10.25 1.59
CA TYR A 60 -32.02 10.17 0.15
C TYR A 60 -33.19 11.08 -0.22
N PRO A 61 -33.14 11.77 -1.38
CA PRO A 61 -34.21 12.65 -1.84
C PRO A 61 -35.44 11.89 -2.38
N TYR A 62 -35.53 10.57 -2.15
CA TYR A 62 -36.61 9.68 -2.56
C TYR A 62 -36.97 8.72 -1.41
N ASN A 63 -38.18 8.16 -1.46
CA ASN A 63 -38.63 7.21 -0.44
C ASN A 63 -38.04 5.81 -0.69
N PHE A 64 -36.84 5.55 -0.17
CA PHE A 64 -36.18 4.25 -0.29
C PHE A 64 -36.90 3.10 0.46
N LYS A 65 -37.97 3.35 1.23
CA LYS A 65 -38.70 2.30 1.97
C LYS A 65 -39.71 1.53 1.12
N ILE A 66 -39.70 1.72 -0.19
CA ILE A 66 -40.62 1.06 -1.13
C ILE A 66 -39.80 0.14 -2.02
N SER A 67 -40.24 -1.11 -2.20
CA SER A 67 -39.60 -2.02 -3.17
C SER A 67 -39.90 -1.55 -4.61
N PRO A 68 -38.92 -1.51 -5.54
CA PRO A 68 -37.57 -2.08 -5.48
C PRO A 68 -36.45 -1.10 -5.06
N GLN A 69 -36.80 0.10 -4.59
CA GLN A 69 -35.84 1.18 -4.31
C GLN A 69 -34.96 0.83 -3.10
N TYR A 70 -35.54 0.19 -2.08
CA TYR A 70 -34.80 -0.28 -0.91
C TYR A 70 -33.63 -1.18 -1.28
N GLU A 71 -33.91 -2.21 -2.09
CA GLU A 71 -32.95 -3.21 -2.52
C GLU A 71 -31.84 -2.58 -3.39
N LEU A 72 -32.21 -1.65 -4.26
CA LEU A 72 -31.26 -0.91 -5.10
C LEU A 72 -30.34 -0.02 -4.25
N THR A 73 -30.89 0.75 -3.30
CA THR A 73 -30.12 1.60 -2.40
C THR A 73 -29.20 0.78 -1.51
N TYR A 74 -29.68 -0.35 -1.00
CA TYR A 74 -28.90 -1.28 -0.20
C TYR A 74 -27.71 -1.81 -1.00
N PHE A 75 -27.96 -2.33 -2.21
CA PHE A 75 -26.92 -2.82 -3.10
C PHE A 75 -25.90 -1.72 -3.45
N TYR A 76 -26.38 -0.52 -3.76
CA TYR A 76 -25.54 0.64 -4.03
C TYR A 76 -24.62 0.96 -2.85
N GLN A 77 -25.14 0.98 -1.61
CA GLN A 77 -24.30 1.24 -0.44
C GLN A 77 -23.22 0.18 -0.28
N VAL A 78 -23.55 -1.11 -0.43
CA VAL A 78 -22.57 -2.21 -0.36
C VAL A 78 -21.46 -2.03 -1.41
N VAL A 79 -21.81 -1.75 -2.66
CA VAL A 79 -20.85 -1.51 -3.73
C VAL A 79 -19.99 -0.27 -3.45
N ALA A 80 -20.60 0.82 -2.97
CA ALA A 80 -19.89 2.05 -2.64
C ALA A 80 -18.85 1.83 -1.54
N ILE A 81 -19.19 1.07 -0.49
CA ILE A 81 -18.25 0.75 0.60
C ILE A 81 -17.10 -0.12 0.09
N ILE A 82 -17.40 -1.14 -0.73
CA ILE A 82 -16.35 -1.98 -1.33
C ILE A 82 -15.40 -1.11 -2.15
N TYR A 83 -15.93 -0.17 -2.93
CA TYR A 83 -15.13 0.75 -3.72
C TYR A 83 -14.25 1.64 -2.85
N VAL A 84 -14.83 2.29 -1.83
CA VAL A 84 -14.08 3.15 -0.90
C VAL A 84 -13.00 2.37 -0.15
N ALA A 85 -13.32 1.18 0.37
CA ALA A 85 -12.36 0.31 1.05
C ALA A 85 -11.21 -0.12 0.12
N THR A 86 -11.53 -0.42 -1.14
CA THR A 86 -10.54 -0.77 -2.16
C THR A 86 -9.62 0.41 -2.46
N VAL A 87 -10.17 1.62 -2.65
CA VAL A 87 -9.37 2.83 -2.88
C VAL A 87 -8.45 3.09 -1.69
N ASN A 88 -8.96 3.01 -0.46
CA ASN A 88 -8.15 3.21 0.74
C ASN A 88 -7.00 2.19 0.83
N ASN A 89 -7.29 0.90 0.63
CA ASN A 89 -6.25 -0.14 0.65
C ASN A 89 -5.19 0.09 -0.44
N ASN A 90 -5.59 0.53 -1.64
CA ASN A 90 -4.64 0.86 -2.71
C ASN A 90 -3.74 2.05 -2.33
N ILE A 91 -4.30 3.09 -1.71
CA ILE A 91 -3.54 4.25 -1.24
C ILE A 91 -2.52 3.82 -0.18
N ASP A 92 -2.95 3.09 0.85
CA ASP A 92 -2.08 2.60 1.92
C ASP A 92 -0.97 1.70 1.36
N THR A 93 -1.32 0.80 0.44
CA THR A 93 -0.38 -0.11 -0.23
C THR A 93 0.62 0.65 -1.10
N LEU A 94 0.20 1.70 -1.79
CA LEU A 94 1.06 2.55 -2.61
C LEU A 94 2.05 3.33 -1.71
N ILE A 95 1.57 3.91 -0.61
CA ILE A 95 2.43 4.60 0.37
C ILE A 95 3.45 3.62 0.96
N ALA A 96 3.02 2.42 1.33
CA ALA A 96 3.93 1.38 1.81
C ALA A 96 4.98 0.98 0.76
N ALA A 97 4.58 0.84 -0.51
CA ALA A 97 5.51 0.53 -1.61
C ALA A 97 6.53 1.65 -1.84
N LEU A 98 6.11 2.92 -1.79
CA LEU A 98 7.01 4.07 -1.93
C LEU A 98 8.00 4.16 -0.77
N ASN A 99 7.54 3.99 0.48
CA ASN A 99 8.42 3.95 1.65
C ASN A 99 9.43 2.80 1.57
N MET A 100 8.97 1.62 1.12
CA MET A 100 9.83 0.47 0.91
C MET A 100 10.88 0.73 -0.18
N TYR A 101 10.48 1.38 -1.28
CA TYR A 101 11.40 1.76 -2.36
C TYR A 101 12.47 2.74 -1.85
N ILE A 102 12.07 3.80 -1.14
CA ILE A 102 12.99 4.77 -0.56
C ILE A 102 13.95 4.09 0.43
N GLY A 103 13.43 3.24 1.32
CA GLY A 103 14.25 2.46 2.26
C GLY A 103 15.27 1.58 1.54
N ALA A 104 14.86 0.86 0.50
CA ALA A 104 15.78 0.05 -0.31
C ALA A 104 16.88 0.89 -1.00
N GLN A 105 16.56 2.11 -1.45
CA GLN A 105 17.56 3.02 -2.02
C GLN A 105 18.58 3.50 -0.97
N PHE A 106 18.12 3.77 0.26
CA PHE A 106 19.03 4.09 1.37
C PHE A 106 19.90 2.90 1.79
N ASP A 107 19.36 1.68 1.76
CA ASP A 107 20.13 0.46 2.05
C ASP A 107 21.23 0.23 1.00
N ILE A 108 20.91 0.45 -0.28
CA ILE A 108 21.91 0.42 -1.38
C ILE A 108 22.97 1.49 -1.17
N LEU A 109 22.57 2.72 -0.86
CA LEU A 109 23.52 3.80 -0.60
C LEU A 109 24.43 3.48 0.60
N CYS A 110 23.89 2.90 1.67
CA CYS A 110 24.68 2.46 2.82
C CYS A 110 25.67 1.35 2.45
N ASP A 111 25.27 0.40 1.61
CA ASP A 111 26.14 -0.66 1.10
C ASP A 111 27.26 -0.09 0.23
N ASP A 112 26.93 0.82 -0.70
CA ASP A 112 27.91 1.49 -1.56
C ASP A 112 28.91 2.32 -0.74
N VAL A 113 28.46 3.02 0.30
CA VAL A 113 29.33 3.79 1.22
C VAL A 113 30.25 2.89 2.04
N LYS A 114 29.76 1.74 2.53
CA LYS A 114 30.57 0.78 3.29
C LYS A 114 31.67 0.15 2.45
N ASN A 115 31.40 -0.07 1.15
CA ASN A 115 32.34 -0.68 0.21
C ASN A 115 33.20 0.36 -0.54
N LEU A 116 33.35 1.60 0.00
CA LEU A 116 34.17 2.64 -0.61
C LEU A 116 35.68 2.36 -0.55
N GLN A 117 36.16 1.57 0.43
CA GLN A 117 37.58 1.40 0.77
C GLN A 117 38.22 0.12 0.19
N ASP A 118 37.79 -0.35 -0.98
CA ASP A 118 38.30 -1.62 -1.51
C ASP A 118 39.76 -1.57 -2.02
N ASP A 119 40.40 -0.39 -2.11
CA ASP A 119 41.83 -0.28 -2.48
C ASP A 119 42.49 0.98 -1.88
N GLU A 120 43.46 0.81 -0.97
CA GLU A 120 44.23 1.91 -0.37
C GLU A 120 45.09 2.70 -1.38
N ASN A 121 45.33 2.13 -2.57
CA ASN A 121 46.17 2.73 -3.62
C ASN A 121 45.39 3.47 -4.72
N ASP A 122 44.05 3.47 -4.71
CA ASP A 122 43.20 4.06 -5.75
C ASP A 122 42.43 5.31 -5.25
N SER A 123 43.16 6.41 -5.05
CA SER A 123 42.58 7.69 -4.62
C SER A 123 41.61 8.29 -5.64
N GLU A 124 41.80 8.02 -6.93
CA GLU A 124 40.98 8.56 -8.02
C GLU A 124 39.65 7.81 -8.14
N GLY A 125 39.67 6.48 -8.02
CA GLY A 125 38.46 5.66 -7.95
C GLY A 125 37.65 5.92 -6.69
N PHE A 126 38.29 6.14 -5.54
CA PHE A 126 37.59 6.52 -4.30
C PHE A 126 36.76 7.80 -4.48
N ASN A 127 37.38 8.89 -4.97
CA ASN A 127 36.70 10.16 -5.19
C ASN A 127 35.52 10.04 -6.17
N THR A 128 35.67 9.21 -7.20
CA THR A 128 34.62 8.96 -8.19
C THR A 128 33.42 8.21 -7.58
N ARG A 129 33.66 7.17 -6.79
CA ARG A 129 32.62 6.41 -6.08
C ARG A 129 31.91 7.27 -5.03
N LEU A 130 32.66 8.07 -4.28
CA LEU A 130 32.10 9.01 -3.31
C LEU A 130 31.19 10.05 -3.97
N LYS A 131 31.61 10.62 -5.11
CA LYS A 131 30.79 11.55 -5.89
C LYS A 131 29.50 10.90 -6.38
N SER A 132 29.55 9.62 -6.79
CA SER A 132 28.36 8.85 -7.17
C SER A 132 27.41 8.65 -5.99
N CYS A 133 27.92 8.34 -4.78
CA CYS A 133 27.09 8.19 -3.58
C CYS A 133 26.39 9.50 -3.20
N ILE A 134 27.11 10.63 -3.25
CA ILE A 134 26.53 11.96 -2.98
C ILE A 134 25.46 12.29 -4.03
N HIS A 135 25.70 11.97 -5.30
CA HIS A 135 24.72 12.17 -6.36
C HIS A 135 23.46 11.32 -6.15
N HIS A 136 23.62 10.03 -5.81
CA HIS A 136 22.50 9.13 -5.52
C HIS A 136 21.69 9.60 -4.31
N HIS A 137 22.35 9.98 -3.20
CA HIS A 137 21.68 10.56 -2.04
C HIS A 137 20.84 11.80 -2.41
N ARG A 138 21.41 12.69 -3.24
CA ARG A 138 20.71 13.89 -3.70
C ARG A 138 19.49 13.55 -4.56
N GLU A 139 19.54 12.51 -5.38
CA GLU A 139 18.39 12.10 -6.19
C GLU A 139 17.32 11.33 -5.42
N ILE A 140 17.65 10.70 -4.28
CA ILE A 140 16.63 10.12 -3.39
C ILE A 140 15.79 11.22 -2.72
N LEU A 141 16.39 12.40 -2.50
CA LEU A 141 15.77 13.53 -1.79
C LEU A 141 15.07 14.56 -2.70
N LYS A 142 15.18 14.42 -4.02
CA LYS A 142 14.43 15.26 -4.97
C LYS A 142 13.00 14.78 -5.12
#